data_AF-A0A417YXN6-F1
#
_entry.id   AF-A0A417YXN6-F1
#
_cell.length_a   1.000
_cell.length_b   1.000
_cell.length_c   1.000
_cell.angle_alpha   90.00
_cell.angle_beta   90.00
_cell.angle_gamma   90.00
#
_symmetry.space_group_name_H-M   'P 1'
#
loop_
_entity.id
_entity.type
_entity.pdbx_description
1 polymer ?
#
loop_
_entity_poly.entity_id
_entity_poly.type
_entity_poly.pdbx_seq_one_letter_code
_entity_poly.pdbx_strand_id
1 'polypeptide(L)'
;MEQIIHFDDQLKERVLEMEFACENLCKTLQEKFQPNFDLHGIKLILELIRSKKGKRLPPGACFEDDYESVIEIGVEQEDDYYPNGYIPLWKCKEEWFQKTGYLTDKNLIEIGRMIEAMVIEILEDQESAQLEGE
;
A
#
# COMPACT_ATOMS: atom_id res chain seq x y z
N MET A 1 5.91 -6.66 12.17
CA MET A 1 5.86 -7.72 11.14
C MET A 1 6.23 -9.05 11.76
N GLU A 2 5.40 -10.06 11.51
CA GLU A 2 5.60 -11.46 11.86
C GLU A 2 6.56 -12.13 10.87
N GLN A 3 7.62 -12.76 11.37
CA GLN A 3 8.56 -13.55 10.56
C GLN A 3 8.02 -14.97 10.39
N ILE A 4 8.03 -15.48 9.16
CA ILE A 4 7.45 -16.78 8.79
C ILE A 4 8.49 -17.61 8.03
N ILE A 5 8.72 -18.84 8.47
CA ILE A 5 9.67 -19.78 7.85
C ILE A 5 9.01 -21.05 7.29
N HIS A 6 7.72 -21.26 7.60
CA HIS A 6 6.94 -22.37 7.08
C HIS A 6 5.99 -21.87 6.00
N PHE A 7 6.20 -22.31 4.77
CA PHE A 7 5.44 -21.88 3.60
C PHE A 7 4.49 -22.99 3.19
N ASP A 8 3.23 -22.85 3.56
CA ASP A 8 2.14 -23.77 3.25
C ASP A 8 0.99 -23.06 2.52
N ASP A 9 -0.01 -23.83 2.09
CA ASP A 9 -1.17 -23.30 1.40
C ASP A 9 -2.04 -22.41 2.31
N GLN A 10 -2.05 -22.68 3.61
CA GLN A 10 -2.79 -21.85 4.58
C GLN A 10 -2.21 -20.45 4.68
N LEU A 11 -0.88 -20.32 4.73
CA LEU A 11 -0.20 -19.04 4.67
C LEU A 11 -0.47 -18.33 3.35
N LYS A 12 -0.44 -19.07 2.23
CA LYS A 12 -0.73 -18.50 0.92
C LYS A 12 -2.13 -17.90 0.88
N GLU A 13 -3.13 -18.62 1.35
CA GLU A 13 -4.51 -18.12 1.47
C GLU A 13 -4.57 -16.87 2.37
N ARG A 14 -3.95 -16.90 3.56
CA ARG A 14 -3.89 -15.75 4.48
C ARG A 14 -3.30 -14.50 3.83
N VAL A 15 -2.22 -14.64 3.06
CA VAL A 15 -1.59 -13.51 2.35
C VAL A 15 -2.53 -12.99 1.26
N LEU A 16 -3.14 -13.86 0.46
CA LEU A 16 -4.04 -13.45 -0.62
C LEU A 16 -5.32 -12.78 -0.09
N GLU A 17 -5.88 -13.29 1.01
CA GLU A 17 -7.03 -12.66 1.68
C GLU A 17 -6.68 -11.27 2.21
N MET A 18 -5.51 -11.12 2.83
CA MET A 18 -5.02 -9.81 3.31
C MET A 18 -4.84 -8.83 2.14
N GLU A 19 -4.21 -9.27 1.06
CA GLU A 19 -4.01 -8.45 -0.13
C GLU A 19 -5.34 -8.02 -0.75
N PHE A 20 -6.27 -8.96 -0.94
CA PHE A 20 -7.60 -8.66 -1.48
C PHE A 20 -8.39 -7.70 -0.59
N ALA A 21 -8.34 -7.90 0.73
CA ALA A 21 -8.98 -6.98 1.68
C ALA A 21 -8.38 -5.58 1.59
N CYS A 22 -7.06 -5.46 1.45
CA CYS A 22 -6.36 -4.19 1.29
C CYS A 22 -6.68 -3.51 -0.05
N GLU A 23 -6.81 -4.25 -1.15
CA GLU A 23 -7.25 -3.70 -2.44
C GLU A 23 -8.62 -3.03 -2.34
N ASN A 24 -9.57 -3.71 -1.68
CA ASN A 24 -10.91 -3.16 -1.49
C ASN A 24 -10.89 -1.95 -0.55
N LEU A 25 -10.11 -2.01 0.53
CA LEU A 25 -9.92 -0.90 1.45
C LEU A 25 -9.36 0.34 0.72
N CYS A 26 -8.34 0.16 -0.12
CA CYS A 26 -7.75 1.26 -0.90
C CYS A 26 -8.80 1.92 -1.79
N LYS A 27 -9.59 1.13 -2.53
CA LYS A 27 -10.68 1.65 -3.37
C LYS A 27 -11.71 2.45 -2.56
N THR A 28 -12.18 1.88 -1.45
CA THR A 28 -13.18 2.54 -0.58
C THR A 28 -12.65 3.85 -0.01
N LEU A 29 -11.39 3.87 0.47
CA LEU A 29 -10.79 5.10 1.01
C LEU A 29 -10.51 6.11 -0.09
N GLN A 30 -10.08 5.67 -1.27
CA GLN A 30 -9.84 6.58 -2.39
C GLN A 30 -11.14 7.26 -2.80
N GLU A 31 -12.23 6.51 -2.99
CA GLU A 31 -13.56 7.05 -3.29
C GLU A 31 -14.06 8.01 -2.19
N LYS A 32 -13.77 7.70 -0.92
CA LYS A 32 -14.13 8.55 0.23
C LYS A 32 -13.39 9.89 0.22
N PHE A 33 -12.09 9.89 -0.08
CA PHE A 33 -11.24 11.08 0.07
C PHE A 33 -11.04 11.87 -1.22
N GLN A 34 -11.16 11.25 -2.39
CA GLN A 34 -10.95 11.90 -3.70
C GLN A 34 -11.70 13.24 -3.86
N PRO A 35 -12.96 13.42 -3.39
CA PRO A 35 -13.64 14.71 -3.51
C PRO A 35 -12.91 15.89 -2.84
N ASN A 36 -12.10 15.64 -1.81
CA ASN A 36 -11.31 16.69 -1.16
C ASN A 36 -10.11 17.09 -2.05
N PHE A 37 -9.50 16.13 -2.75
CA PHE A 37 -8.38 16.38 -3.67
C PHE A 37 -8.85 17.01 -5.00
N ASP A 38 -10.08 16.69 -5.44
CA ASP A 38 -10.67 17.27 -6.65
C ASP A 38 -10.77 18.80 -6.58
N LEU A 39 -10.95 19.37 -5.38
CA LEU A 39 -10.97 20.82 -5.16
C LEU A 39 -9.65 21.50 -5.53
N HIS A 40 -8.55 20.74 -5.53
CA HIS A 40 -7.20 21.19 -5.86
C HIS A 40 -6.74 20.71 -7.24
N GLY A 41 -7.61 20.02 -8.01
CA GLY A 41 -7.23 19.41 -9.28
C GLY A 41 -6.23 18.27 -9.13
N ILE A 42 -6.21 17.60 -7.97
CA ILE A 42 -5.29 16.54 -7.61
C ILE A 42 -6.04 15.21 -7.61
N LYS A 43 -5.39 14.14 -8.08
CA LYS A 43 -5.91 12.78 -8.02
C LYS A 43 -5.21 11.99 -6.93
N LEU A 44 -5.96 11.49 -5.94
CA LEU A 44 -5.44 10.62 -4.90
C LEU A 44 -5.24 9.21 -5.47
N ILE A 45 -4.08 8.63 -5.22
CA ILE A 45 -3.72 7.27 -5.61
C ILE A 45 -3.52 6.44 -4.34
N LEU A 46 -4.40 5.45 -4.14
CA LEU A 46 -4.25 4.39 -3.15
C LEU A 46 -4.26 3.05 -3.88
N GLU A 47 -3.11 2.39 -3.98
CA GLU A 47 -2.99 1.16 -4.75
C GLU A 47 -2.23 0.07 -3.99
N LEU A 48 -2.73 -1.16 -4.00
CA LEU A 48 -1.93 -2.31 -3.62
C LEU A 48 -1.00 -2.68 -4.78
N ILE A 49 0.30 -2.49 -4.56
CA ILE A 49 1.34 -2.92 -5.48
C ILE A 49 1.87 -4.28 -5.04
N ARG A 50 1.93 -5.21 -5.99
CA ARG A 50 2.66 -6.48 -5.85
C ARG A 50 3.84 -6.42 -6.79
N SER A 51 5.04 -6.67 -6.31
CA SER A 51 6.23 -6.57 -7.15
C SER A 51 7.32 -7.56 -6.78
N LYS A 52 8.26 -7.75 -7.71
CA LYS A 52 9.54 -8.42 -7.50
C LYS A 52 10.61 -7.59 -8.17
N LYS A 53 11.56 -7.07 -7.38
CA LYS A 53 12.63 -6.17 -7.86
C LYS A 53 12.08 -5.02 -8.71
N GLY A 54 10.98 -4.41 -8.26
CA GLY A 54 10.31 -3.30 -8.95
C GLY A 54 9.45 -3.68 -10.16
N LYS A 55 9.37 -4.96 -10.54
CA LYS A 55 8.46 -5.43 -11.60
C LYS A 55 7.12 -5.83 -11.00
N ARG A 56 6.01 -5.28 -11.49
CA ARG A 56 4.66 -5.66 -11.06
C ARG A 56 4.41 -7.15 -11.28
N LEU A 57 3.79 -7.79 -10.30
CA LEU A 57 3.42 -9.20 -10.32
C LEU A 57 1.90 -9.38 -10.24
N PRO A 58 1.37 -10.45 -10.83
CA PRO A 58 -0.04 -10.80 -10.67
C PRO A 58 -0.33 -11.30 -9.25
N PRO A 59 -1.61 -11.28 -8.82
CA PRO A 59 -2.05 -11.98 -7.61
C PRO A 59 -1.64 -13.46 -7.64
N GLY A 60 -1.36 -14.04 -6.47
CA GLY A 60 -0.99 -15.46 -6.35
C GLY A 60 0.51 -15.76 -6.42
N ALA A 61 1.33 -14.79 -6.82
CA ALA A 61 2.79 -14.89 -6.89
C ALA A 61 3.50 -14.65 -5.53
N CYS A 62 2.77 -14.64 -4.41
CA CYS A 62 3.25 -14.18 -3.11
C CYS A 62 4.43 -14.96 -2.53
N PHE A 63 4.71 -16.16 -3.04
CA PHE A 63 5.88 -16.95 -2.66
C PHE A 63 7.02 -16.85 -3.68
N GLU A 64 6.96 -15.97 -4.66
CA GLU A 64 8.13 -15.71 -5.51
C GLU A 64 9.27 -15.11 -4.68
N ASP A 65 10.51 -15.46 -5.00
CA ASP A 65 11.66 -14.87 -4.32
C ASP A 65 11.73 -13.37 -4.62
N ASP A 66 12.06 -12.58 -3.60
CA ASP A 66 12.02 -11.11 -3.63
C ASP A 66 10.63 -10.52 -3.92
N TYR A 67 9.55 -11.29 -3.72
CA TYR A 67 8.19 -10.77 -3.75
C TYR A 67 7.98 -9.76 -2.63
N GLU A 68 7.29 -8.68 -2.93
CA GLU A 68 6.75 -7.77 -1.95
C GLU A 68 5.37 -7.27 -2.36
N SER A 69 4.48 -7.12 -1.38
CA SER A 69 3.25 -6.38 -1.54
C SER A 69 3.18 -5.23 -0.54
N VAL A 70 2.82 -4.06 -1.06
CA VAL A 70 2.78 -2.80 -0.34
C VAL A 70 1.56 -2.02 -0.79
N ILE A 71 0.93 -1.29 0.12
CA ILE A 71 -0.02 -0.24 -0.24
C ILE A 71 0.81 1.00 -0.53
N GLU A 72 0.70 1.53 -1.73
CA GLU A 72 1.30 2.79 -2.16
C GLU A 72 0.27 3.90 -2.02
N ILE A 73 0.73 5.04 -1.49
CA ILE A 73 -0.07 6.23 -1.23
C ILE A 73 0.64 7.39 -1.92
N GLY A 74 -0.04 8.04 -2.84
CA GLY A 74 0.52 9.16 -3.57
C GLY A 74 -0.56 10.02 -4.18
N VAL A 75 -0.13 11.07 -4.86
CA VAL A 75 -1.00 11.96 -5.63
C VAL A 75 -0.50 12.13 -7.05
N GLU A 76 -1.42 12.35 -7.96
CA GLU A 76 -1.14 12.68 -9.36
C GLU A 76 -1.68 14.08 -9.64
N GLN A 77 -0.82 14.97 -10.15
CA GLN A 77 -1.13 16.36 -10.46
C GLN A 77 -0.41 16.73 -11.76
N GLU A 78 -1.12 17.31 -12.72
CA GLU A 78 -0.56 17.74 -14.01
C GLU A 78 0.24 16.64 -14.75
N ASP A 79 -0.26 15.40 -14.71
CA ASP A 79 0.38 14.19 -15.27
C ASP A 79 1.70 13.75 -14.56
N ASP A 80 2.09 14.42 -13.48
CA ASP A 80 3.20 14.01 -12.61
C ASP A 80 2.68 13.23 -11.41
N TYR A 81 3.37 12.11 -11.09
CA TYR A 81 3.07 11.27 -9.94
C TYR A 81 4.05 11.56 -8.79
N TYR A 82 3.49 11.85 -7.61
CA TYR A 82 4.21 12.16 -6.39
C TYR A 82 3.92 11.06 -5.35
N PRO A 83 4.89 10.18 -5.04
CA PRO A 83 4.74 9.21 -3.97
C PRO A 83 4.84 9.90 -2.61
N ASN A 84 3.87 9.67 -1.74
CA ASN A 84 3.83 10.24 -0.39
C ASN A 84 4.16 9.21 0.69
N GLY A 85 3.83 7.93 0.48
CA GLY A 85 4.11 6.91 1.47
C GLY A 85 3.81 5.49 0.99
N TYR A 86 4.23 4.52 1.79
CA TYR A 86 3.92 3.11 1.57
C TYR A 86 3.70 2.36 2.88
N ILE A 87 2.78 1.39 2.85
CA ILE A 87 2.50 0.48 3.96
C ILE A 87 2.84 -0.94 3.51
N PRO A 88 3.92 -1.54 4.01
CA PRO A 88 4.29 -2.90 3.62
C PRO A 88 3.35 -3.94 4.24
N LEU A 89 2.89 -4.88 3.43
CA LEU A 89 1.97 -5.96 3.84
C LEU A 89 2.67 -7.31 3.92
N TRP A 90 3.30 -7.74 2.84
CA TRP A 90 3.98 -9.03 2.78
C TRP A 90 5.30 -8.90 2.03
N LYS A 91 6.33 -9.61 2.50
CA LYS A 91 7.60 -9.71 1.81
C LYS A 91 8.13 -11.12 1.88
N CYS A 92 8.56 -11.67 0.75
CA CYS A 92 9.24 -12.93 0.66
C CYS A 92 10.69 -12.68 0.26
N LYS A 93 11.64 -13.11 1.10
CA LYS A 93 13.08 -12.99 0.85
C LYS A 93 13.72 -14.37 0.84
N GLU A 94 14.77 -14.51 0.06
CA GLU A 94 15.73 -15.59 0.21
C GLU A 94 16.90 -15.09 1.05
N GLU A 95 17.05 -15.60 2.27
CA GLU A 95 18.16 -15.29 3.15
C GLU A 95 18.96 -16.56 3.41
N TRP A 96 20.22 -16.60 2.97
CA TRP A 96 21.17 -17.68 3.29
C TRP A 96 20.60 -19.09 3.04
N PHE A 97 20.03 -19.32 1.85
CA PHE A 97 19.39 -20.58 1.42
C PHE A 97 18.09 -20.96 2.14
N GLN A 98 17.56 -20.06 2.97
CA GLN A 98 16.25 -20.21 3.60
C GLN A 98 15.30 -19.12 3.15
N LYS A 99 14.14 -19.54 2.64
CA LYS A 99 13.04 -18.64 2.33
C LYS A 99 12.43 -18.13 3.62
N THR A 100 12.31 -16.82 3.73
CA THR A 100 11.76 -16.14 4.91
C THR A 100 10.70 -15.13 4.47
N GLY A 101 9.54 -15.22 5.09
CA GLY A 101 8.41 -14.34 4.88
C GLY A 101 8.29 -13.33 6.00
N TYR A 102 7.80 -12.13 5.68
CA TYR A 102 7.47 -11.09 6.65
C TYR A 102 6.06 -10.62 6.36
N LEU A 103 5.12 -10.95 7.23
CA LEU A 103 3.73 -10.51 7.14
C LEU A 103 3.51 -9.37 8.12
N THR A 104 2.73 -8.36 7.72
CA THR A 104 2.28 -7.34 8.64
C THR A 104 1.50 -7.97 9.79
N ASP A 105 1.77 -7.51 10.99
CA ASP A 105 1.05 -7.85 12.22
C ASP A 105 -0.20 -6.98 12.41
N LYS A 106 -0.41 -6.02 11.50
CA LYS A 106 -1.54 -5.10 11.52
C LYS A 106 -2.78 -5.75 10.91
N ASN A 107 -3.92 -5.54 11.54
CA ASN A 107 -5.20 -5.89 10.95
C ASN A 107 -5.71 -4.78 10.01
N LEU A 108 -6.80 -5.07 9.28
CA LEU A 108 -7.36 -4.17 8.28
C LEU A 108 -7.80 -2.81 8.85
N ILE A 109 -8.27 -2.76 10.10
CA ILE A 109 -8.67 -1.52 10.77
C ILE A 109 -7.45 -0.64 11.04
N GLU A 110 -6.36 -1.24 11.51
CA GLU A 110 -5.11 -0.53 11.76
C GLU A 110 -4.48 -0.02 10.45
N ILE A 111 -4.50 -0.84 9.41
CA ILE A 111 -4.05 -0.44 8.07
C ILE A 111 -4.91 0.73 7.55
N GLY A 112 -6.23 0.64 7.67
CA GLY A 112 -7.14 1.72 7.28
C GLY A 112 -6.84 3.03 7.98
N ARG A 113 -6.64 3.00 9.31
CA ARG A 113 -6.25 4.19 10.08
C ARG A 113 -4.92 4.78 9.64
N MET A 114 -3.95 3.95 9.27
CA MET A 114 -2.67 4.42 8.76
C MET A 114 -2.83 5.12 7.41
N ILE A 115 -3.62 4.54 6.49
CA ILE A 115 -3.92 5.17 5.20
C ILE A 115 -4.63 6.51 5.43
N GLU A 116 -5.66 6.53 6.28
CA GLU A 116 -6.40 7.77 6.58
C GLU A 116 -5.50 8.85 7.16
N ALA A 117 -4.62 8.50 8.12
CA ALA A 117 -3.68 9.46 8.69
C ALA A 117 -2.75 10.06 7.63
N MET A 118 -2.16 9.23 6.76
CA MET A 118 -1.29 9.71 5.68
C MET A 118 -2.04 10.57 4.67
N VAL A 119 -3.28 10.20 4.32
CA VAL A 119 -4.11 10.99 3.40
C VAL A 119 -4.48 12.36 3.99
N ILE A 120 -4.77 12.41 5.29
CA ILE A 120 -5.04 13.67 5.99
C ILE A 120 -3.80 14.56 6.00
N GLU A 121 -2.61 14.01 6.32
CA GLU A 121 -1.35 14.76 6.27
C GLU A 121 -1.11 15.37 4.88
N ILE A 122 -1.36 14.61 3.80
CA ILE A 122 -1.23 15.13 2.43
C ILE A 122 -2.20 16.29 2.18
N LEU A 123 -3.45 16.18 2.63
CA LEU A 123 -4.46 17.25 2.46
C LEU A 123 -4.05 18.52 3.22
N GLU A 124 -3.61 18.40 4.47
CA GLU A 124 -3.16 19.52 5.30
C GLU A 124 -1.96 20.24 4.69
N ASP A 125 -1.03 19.50 4.08
CA ASP A 125 0.11 20.06 3.35
C ASP A 125 -0.35 20.87 2.11
N GLN A 126 -1.37 20.39 1.38
CA GLN A 126 -1.93 21.11 0.22
C GLN A 126 -2.62 22.41 0.64
N GLU A 127 -3.41 22.39 1.72
CA GLU A 127 -4.08 23.58 2.24
C GLU A 127 -3.07 24.63 2.71
N SER A 128 -2.00 24.20 3.37
CA SER A 128 -0.94 25.08 3.87
C SER A 128 -0.17 25.75 2.72
N ALA A 129 0.17 24.99 1.67
CA ALA A 129 0.87 25.51 0.50
C ALA A 129 0.06 26.57 -0.27
N GLN A 130 -1.27 26.47 -0.28
CA GLN A 130 -2.13 27.48 -0.89
C GLN A 130 -2.16 28.79 -0.08
N LEU A 131 -2.20 28.71 1.25
CA LEU A 131 -2.22 29.88 2.13
C LEU A 131 -0.92 30.69 2.10
N GLU A 132 0.23 30.04 1.85
CA GLU A 132 1.52 30.73 1.72
C GLU A 132 1.77 31.32 0.32
N GLY A 133 0.98 30.92 -0.68
CA GLY A 133 1.07 31.38 -2.07
C GLY A 133 0.19 32.58 -2.41
N GLU A 134 -0.69 33.01 -1.51
CA GLU A 134 -1.55 34.21 -1.60
C GLU A 134 -0.92 35.44 -0.90
#